data_AF-A0A4U8SH60-F1
#
_entry.id   AF-A0A4U8SH60-F1
#
_cell.length_a   1.000
_cell.length_b   1.000
_cell.length_c   1.000
_cell.angle_alpha   90.00
_cell.angle_beta   90.00
_cell.angle_gamma   90.00
#
_symmetry.space_group_name_H-M   'P 1'
#
loop_
_entity.id
_entity.type
_entity.pdbx_description
1 polymer ?
#
loop_
_entity_poly.entity_id
_entity_poly.type
_entity_poly.pdbx_seq_one_letter_code
_entity_poly.pdbx_strand_id
1 'polypeptide(L)'
;MCAQSPLKILKLPFTLGLIALSHKLYLDTLNTLYAQSPELKPEPLEIYSDYQEALKVKQTLSYKMGESMLKNPLLFVFKAFGIYREFKKNRKI
;
A
#
# COMPACT_ATOMS: atom_id res chain seq x y z
N MET A 1 -22.93 11.18 -2.74
CA MET A 1 -22.11 9.96 -2.60
C MET A 1 -23.08 8.78 -2.50
N CYS A 2 -23.44 8.20 -3.64
CA CYS A 2 -24.59 7.29 -3.75
C CYS A 2 -24.32 5.97 -3.01
N ALA A 3 -25.34 5.52 -2.27
CA ALA A 3 -25.35 4.31 -1.46
C ALA A 3 -24.73 3.13 -2.22
N GLN A 4 -23.54 2.70 -1.81
CA GLN A 4 -22.97 1.44 -2.28
C GLN A 4 -23.81 0.33 -1.67
N SER A 5 -24.37 -0.55 -2.50
CA SER A 5 -25.10 -1.71 -2.00
C SER A 5 -24.18 -2.54 -1.09
N PRO A 6 -24.69 -3.08 0.04
CA PRO A 6 -23.89 -3.85 0.99
C PRO A 6 -23.20 -5.06 0.34
N LEU A 7 -23.73 -5.52 -0.79
CA LEU A 7 -23.16 -6.57 -1.63
C LEU A 7 -21.77 -6.23 -2.19
N LYS A 8 -21.45 -4.96 -2.44
CA LYS A 8 -20.11 -4.56 -2.91
C LYS A 8 -19.06 -4.73 -1.83
N ILE A 9 -19.40 -4.41 -0.58
CA ILE A 9 -18.51 -4.57 0.58
C ILE A 9 -18.21 -6.05 0.81
N LEU A 10 -19.20 -6.92 0.65
CA LEU A 10 -19.02 -8.37 0.78
C LEU A 10 -18.11 -8.98 -0.30
N LYS A 11 -18.11 -8.42 -1.52
CA LYS A 11 -17.25 -8.88 -2.62
C LYS A 11 -15.80 -8.37 -2.51
N LEU A 12 -15.58 -7.28 -1.81
CA LEU A 12 -14.28 -6.63 -1.64
C LEU A 12 -13.14 -7.59 -1.22
N PRO A 13 -13.27 -8.44 -0.18
CA PRO A 13 -12.18 -9.35 0.22
C PRO A 13 -11.80 -10.33 -0.89
N PHE A 14 -12.78 -10.85 -1.64
CA PHE A 14 -12.53 -11.77 -2.76
C PHE A 14 -11.79 -11.07 -3.89
N THR A 15 -12.21 -9.86 -4.25
CA THR A 15 -11.54 -9.06 -5.28
C THR A 15 -10.10 -8.75 -4.90
N LEU A 16 -9.84 -8.35 -3.65
CA LEU A 16 -8.48 -8.09 -3.16
C LEU A 16 -7.61 -9.36 -3.19
N GLY A 17 -8.17 -10.51 -2.82
CA GLY A 17 -7.47 -11.80 -2.90
C GLY A 17 -7.07 -12.17 -4.33
N LEU A 18 -7.96 -11.98 -5.30
CA LEU A 18 -7.68 -12.23 -6.72
C LEU A 18 -6.58 -11.29 -7.25
N ILE A 19 -6.64 -10.00 -6.91
CA ILE A 19 -5.60 -9.03 -7.28
C ILE A 19 -4.25 -9.46 -6.70
N ALA A 20 -4.19 -9.81 -5.42
CA ALA A 20 -2.95 -10.25 -4.76
C ALA A 20 -2.36 -11.51 -5.40
N LEU A 21 -3.21 -12.47 -5.79
CA LEU A 21 -2.79 -13.68 -6.50
C LEU A 21 -2.24 -13.35 -7.89
N SER A 22 -2.96 -12.55 -8.67
CA SER A 22 -2.52 -12.13 -10.01
C SER A 22 -1.18 -11.38 -9.97
N HIS A 23 -0.99 -10.53 -8.95
CA HIS A 23 0.24 -9.80 -8.74
C HIS A 23 1.41 -10.72 -8.40
N LYS A 24 1.20 -11.77 -7.59
CA LYS A 24 2.25 -12.78 -7.32
C LYS A 24 2.70 -13.49 -8.59
N LEU A 25 1.76 -13.97 -9.40
CA LEU A 25 2.07 -14.65 -10.67
C LEU A 25 2.84 -13.74 -11.63
N TYR A 26 2.47 -12.46 -11.69
CA TYR A 26 3.19 -11.46 -12.47
C TYR A 26 4.64 -11.28 -11.97
N LEU A 27 4.85 -11.16 -10.65
CA LEU A 27 6.19 -11.05 -10.07
C LEU A 27 7.05 -12.29 -10.35
N ASP A 28 6.49 -13.49 -10.27
CA ASP A 28 7.21 -14.73 -10.59
C ASP A 28 7.66 -14.73 -12.06
N THR A 29 6.78 -14.29 -12.96
CA THR A 29 7.10 -14.15 -14.39
C THR A 29 8.22 -13.11 -14.61
N LEU A 30 8.14 -11.95 -13.96
CA LEU A 30 9.21 -10.95 -14.02
C LEU A 30 10.54 -11.47 -13.47
N ASN A 31 10.53 -12.22 -12.36
CA ASN A 31 11.74 -12.80 -11.78
C ASN A 31 12.41 -13.80 -12.76
N THR A 32 11.62 -14.62 -13.47
CA THR A 32 12.16 -15.49 -14.52
C THR A 32 12.75 -14.70 -15.68
N LEU A 33 12.11 -13.60 -16.10
CA LEU A 33 12.61 -12.72 -17.15
C LEU A 33 13.93 -12.05 -16.73
N TYR A 34 14.02 -11.53 -15.51
CA TYR A 34 15.23 -10.90 -14.99
C TYR A 34 16.38 -11.89 -14.77
N ALA A 35 16.09 -13.16 -14.48
CA ALA A 35 17.10 -14.21 -14.41
C ALA A 35 17.73 -14.51 -15.78
N GLN A 36 16.95 -14.38 -16.86
CA GLN A 36 17.43 -14.57 -18.24
C GLN A 36 18.07 -13.31 -18.82
N SER A 37 17.56 -12.13 -18.47
CA SER A 37 18.01 -10.84 -18.98
C SER A 37 18.08 -9.81 -17.85
N PRO A 38 19.20 -9.77 -17.11
CA PRO A 38 19.38 -8.86 -15.97
C PRO A 38 19.30 -7.38 -16.35
N GLU A 39 19.62 -7.04 -17.60
CA GLU A 39 19.60 -5.67 -18.15
C GLU A 39 18.21 -5.02 -18.14
N LEU A 40 17.15 -5.83 -18.15
CA LEU A 40 15.76 -5.37 -18.11
C LEU A 40 15.29 -5.04 -16.69
N LYS A 41 16.07 -5.39 -15.66
CA LYS A 41 15.70 -5.16 -14.27
C LYS A 41 15.71 -3.65 -13.99
N PRO A 42 14.62 -3.10 -13.44
CA PRO A 42 14.60 -1.68 -13.06
C PRO A 42 15.66 -1.40 -12.01
N GLU A 43 16.19 -0.18 -12.07
CA GLU A 43 17.11 0.34 -11.07
C GLU A 43 16.47 0.40 -9.68
N PRO A 44 17.29 0.39 -8.62
CA PRO A 44 16.80 0.55 -7.26
C PRO A 44 16.06 1.89 -7.08
N LEU A 45 15.05 1.89 -6.20
CA LEU A 45 14.12 3.01 -6.06
C LEU A 45 14.81 4.32 -5.65
N GLU A 46 15.96 4.23 -4.99
CA GLU A 46 16.74 5.36 -4.50
C GLU A 46 17.29 6.25 -5.64
N ILE A 47 17.45 5.72 -6.84
CA ILE A 47 18.06 6.43 -7.98
C ILE A 47 17.05 7.37 -8.66
N TYR A 48 15.75 7.08 -8.52
CA TYR A 48 14.72 7.92 -9.12
C TYR A 48 14.67 9.30 -8.46
N SER A 49 14.56 10.34 -9.29
CA SER A 49 14.63 11.75 -8.86
C SER A 49 13.54 12.15 -7.86
N ASP A 50 12.40 11.47 -7.89
CA ASP A 50 11.24 11.71 -7.03
C ASP A 50 11.28 10.92 -5.71
N TYR A 51 12.26 10.04 -5.52
CA TYR A 51 12.34 9.17 -4.34
C TYR A 51 12.32 9.96 -3.02
N GLN A 52 13.07 11.06 -2.96
CA GLN A 52 13.13 11.91 -1.77
C GLN A 52 11.79 12.59 -1.46
N GLU A 53 11.00 12.89 -2.49
CA GLU A 53 9.65 13.41 -2.32
C GLU A 53 8.67 12.32 -1.85
N ALA A 54 8.76 11.13 -2.43
CA ALA A 54 7.97 9.97 -2.01
C ALA A 54 8.19 9.61 -0.53
N LEU A 55 9.41 9.76 0.00
CA LEU A 55 9.68 9.56 1.43
C LEU A 55 8.93 10.56 2.32
N LYS A 56 8.74 11.81 1.88
CA LYS A 56 7.93 12.80 2.61
C LYS A 56 6.45 12.41 2.61
N VAL A 57 5.95 11.85 1.50
CA VAL A 57 4.57 11.34 1.41
C VAL A 57 4.30 10.24 2.43
N LYS A 58 5.28 9.37 2.72
CA LYS A 58 5.14 8.32 3.76
C LYS A 58 4.87 8.88 5.16
N GLN A 59 5.27 10.12 5.42
CA GLN A 59 5.04 10.77 6.71
C GLN A 59 3.62 11.34 6.85
N THR A 60 2.88 11.47 5.75
CA THR A 60 1.51 12.01 5.74
C THR A 60 0.54 11.10 6.51
N LEU A 61 -0.49 11.72 7.09
CA LEU A 61 -1.51 10.99 7.85
C LEU A 61 -2.28 10.00 6.97
N SER A 62 -2.61 10.41 5.74
CA SER A 62 -3.32 9.57 4.77
C SER A 62 -2.53 8.31 4.45
N TYR A 63 -1.22 8.43 4.21
CA TYR A 63 -0.36 7.29 3.98
C TYR A 63 -0.31 6.35 5.19
N LYS A 64 -0.06 6.88 6.40
CA LYS A 64 0.02 6.06 7.63
C LYS A 64 -1.31 5.36 7.95
N MET A 65 -2.44 6.04 7.73
CA MET A 65 -3.76 5.43 7.87
C MET A 65 -3.99 4.31 6.86
N GLY A 66 -3.69 4.58 5.58
CA GLY A 66 -3.81 3.58 4.51
C GLY A 66 -2.93 2.36 4.76
N GLU A 67 -1.68 2.58 5.16
CA GLU A 67 -0.74 1.51 5.49
C GLU A 67 -1.26 0.63 6.65
N SER A 68 -1.78 1.25 7.71
CA SER A 68 -2.35 0.50 8.84
C SER A 68 -3.61 -0.28 8.45
N MET A 69 -4.46 0.33 7.61
CA MET A 69 -5.67 -0.29 7.07
C MET A 69 -5.33 -1.51 6.19
N LEU A 70 -4.32 -1.41 5.32
CA LEU A 70 -3.90 -2.52 4.47
C LEU A 70 -3.26 -3.65 5.29
N LYS A 71 -2.46 -3.32 6.32
CA LYS A 71 -1.83 -4.33 7.18
C LYS A 71 -2.84 -5.04 8.09
N ASN A 72 -3.83 -4.32 8.60
CA ASN A 72 -4.77 -4.84 9.60
C ASN A 72 -6.20 -4.30 9.37
N PRO A 73 -6.89 -4.69 8.28
CA PRO A 73 -8.17 -4.07 7.90
C PRO A 73 -9.25 -4.19 8.97
N LEU A 74 -9.31 -5.32 9.69
CA LEU A 74 -10.29 -5.55 10.76
C LEU A 74 -9.97 -4.77 12.04
N LEU A 75 -8.70 -4.73 12.43
CA LEU A 75 -8.25 -4.06 13.67
C LEU A 75 -7.99 -2.55 13.48
N PHE A 76 -7.98 -2.09 12.23
CA PHE A 76 -7.69 -0.70 11.87
C PHE A 76 -8.61 0.28 12.58
N VAL A 77 -9.90 -0.03 12.68
CA VAL A 77 -10.89 0.83 13.34
C VAL A 77 -10.51 1.13 14.80
N PHE A 78 -9.90 0.18 15.50
CA PHE A 78 -9.41 0.38 16.88
C PHE A 78 -8.08 1.12 16.92
N LYS A 79 -7.22 0.97 15.90
CA LYS A 79 -5.90 1.62 15.82
C LYS A 79 -5.92 3.04 15.27
N ALA A 80 -6.93 3.41 14.48
CA ALA A 80 -6.99 4.67 13.75
C ALA A 80 -6.85 5.91 14.66
N PHE A 81 -7.46 5.87 15.86
CA PHE A 81 -7.36 6.96 16.83
C PHE A 81 -5.93 7.15 17.36
N GLY A 82 -5.21 6.05 17.62
CA GLY A 82 -3.82 6.08 18.07
C GLY A 82 -2.89 6.71 17.02
N ILE A 83 -3.07 6.33 15.75
CA ILE A 83 -2.30 6.85 14.62
C ILE A 83 -2.51 8.37 14.46
N TYR A 84 -3.76 8.82 14.57
CA TYR A 84 -4.06 10.26 14.52
C TYR A 84 -3.41 11.02 15.68
N ARG A 85 -3.50 10.49 16.90
CA ARG A 85 -2.89 11.09 18.10
C ARG A 85 -1.37 11.20 17.96
N GLU A 86 -0.71 10.16 17.47
CA GLU A 86 0.73 10.13 17.22
C GLU A 86 1.14 11.14 16.14
N PHE A 87 0.43 11.16 15.00
CA PHE A 87 0.67 12.13 13.94
C PHE A 87 0.56 13.59 14.43
N LYS A 88 -0.47 13.88 15.24
CA LYS A 88 -0.65 15.22 15.83
C LYS A 88 0.46 15.57 16.82
N LYS A 89 1.01 14.60 17.56
CA LYS A 89 2.14 14.81 18.48
C LYS A 89 3.42 15.13 17.71
N ASN A 90 3.71 14.39 16.64
CA ASN A 90 4.91 14.58 15.81
C ASN A 90 4.90 15.90 15.01
N ARG A 91 3.74 16.53 14.83
CA ARG A 91 3.59 17.86 14.19
C ARG A 91 3.72 19.05 15.16
N LYS A 92 3.75 18.79 16.47
CA LYS A 92 3.87 19.82 17.53
C LYS A 92 5.29 19.97 18.07
N ILE A 93 6.19 19.07 17.69
CA ILE A 93 7.64 19.14 17.90
C ILE A 93 8.22 19.79 16.65
#